data_AF-A0A970K9E9-F1
#
_entry.id   AF-A0A970K9E9-F1
#
_cell.length_a   1.000
_cell.length_b   1.000
_cell.length_c   1.000
_cell.angle_alpha   90.00
_cell.angle_beta   90.00
_cell.angle_gamma   90.00
#
_symmetry.space_group_name_H-M   'P 1'
#
loop_
_entity.id
_entity.type
_entity.pdbx_description
1 polymer ?
#
loop_
_entity_poly.entity_id
_entity_poly.type
_entity_poly.pdbx_seq_one_letter_code
_entity_poly.pdbx_strand_id
1 'polypeptide(L)'
;YEILAGTYDPYLYNYARQVKEFGHPVLFRLNNEMNGDWCTYSSYYTSKDPDLFIALWRYVYEIFEKVGADNVIWVWNPHDGSFPDFKWNHAFLYYPGDEYVDVVGLTGYNTGTYYPGEKWREFAHIYDPLYRLYSSVFEHPFMITEFGSNSVGGDKVAWIEGMFAAIDQFPRIKVAVWWNGIDWDAQMNPARIYRIDENNAVLDAFARGLKNHKATE
;
A
#
# COMPACT_ATOMS: atom_id res chain seq x y z
N TYR A 1 1.70 23.84 -3.40
CA TYR A 1 0.75 24.21 -2.33
C TYR A 1 -0.64 24.59 -2.85
N GLU A 2 -0.95 24.42 -4.15
CA GLU A 2 -2.22 24.87 -4.74
C GLU A 2 -3.46 24.17 -4.16
N ILE A 3 -3.35 22.89 -3.80
CA ILE A 3 -4.45 22.16 -3.16
C ILE A 3 -4.81 22.79 -1.82
N LEU A 4 -3.82 23.02 -0.95
CA LEU A 4 -4.03 23.67 0.35
C LEU A 4 -4.44 25.14 0.24
N ALA A 5 -4.17 25.78 -0.91
CA ALA A 5 -4.65 27.13 -1.21
C ALA A 5 -6.09 27.16 -1.75
N GLY A 6 -6.75 26.00 -1.85
CA GLY A 6 -8.13 25.86 -2.32
C GLY A 6 -8.31 25.96 -3.82
N THR A 7 -7.22 26.01 -4.61
CA THR A 7 -7.29 26.12 -6.08
C THR A 7 -8.08 24.97 -6.72
N TYR A 8 -8.03 23.79 -6.10
CA TYR A 8 -8.70 22.57 -6.58
C TYR A 8 -9.99 22.22 -5.81
N ASP A 9 -10.47 23.10 -4.93
CA ASP A 9 -11.68 22.83 -4.13
C ASP A 9 -12.91 22.48 -4.97
N PRO A 10 -13.24 23.20 -6.06
CA PRO A 10 -14.40 22.84 -6.88
C PRO A 10 -14.34 21.39 -7.39
N TYR A 11 -13.14 20.92 -7.74
CA TYR A 11 -12.92 19.53 -8.14
C TYR A 11 -13.07 18.57 -6.96
N LEU A 12 -12.42 18.84 -5.83
CA LEU A 12 -12.45 17.96 -4.65
C LEU A 12 -13.85 17.82 -4.08
N TYR A 13 -14.61 18.91 -3.94
CA TYR A 13 -16.00 18.86 -3.51
C TYR A 13 -16.89 18.08 -4.50
N ASN A 14 -16.66 18.24 -5.81
CA ASN A 14 -17.41 17.50 -6.81
C ASN A 14 -17.06 16.00 -6.79
N TYR A 15 -15.79 15.66 -6.57
CA TYR A 15 -15.35 14.27 -6.44
C TYR A 15 -15.93 13.63 -5.18
N ALA A 16 -15.87 14.29 -4.02
CA ALA A 16 -16.47 13.83 -2.78
C ALA A 16 -17.98 13.59 -2.91
N ARG A 17 -18.71 14.47 -3.63
CA ARG A 17 -20.14 14.28 -3.92
C ARG A 17 -20.39 13.03 -4.77
N GLN A 18 -19.59 12.79 -5.81
CA GLN A 18 -19.72 11.58 -6.63
C GLN A 18 -19.42 10.31 -5.82
N VAL A 19 -18.41 10.34 -4.94
CA VAL A 19 -18.12 9.22 -4.04
C VAL A 19 -19.30 8.97 -3.10
N LYS A 20 -19.92 10.01 -2.54
CA LYS A 20 -21.14 9.89 -1.73
C LYS A 20 -22.30 9.29 -2.54
N GLU A 21 -22.54 9.80 -3.74
CA GLU A 21 -23.61 9.35 -4.64
C GLU A 21 -23.45 7.89 -5.09
N PHE A 22 -22.21 7.39 -5.15
CA PHE A 22 -21.93 5.97 -5.42
C PHE A 22 -22.58 5.05 -4.38
N GLY A 23 -22.74 5.50 -3.13
CA GLY A 23 -23.57 4.84 -2.12
C GLY A 23 -23.05 3.49 -1.59
N HIS A 24 -21.88 3.05 -2.04
CA HIS A 24 -21.21 1.83 -1.58
C HIS A 24 -19.90 2.16 -0.84
N PRO A 25 -19.40 1.27 0.04
CA PRO A 25 -18.11 1.46 0.68
C PRO A 25 -16.97 1.67 -0.33
N VAL A 26 -16.14 2.69 -0.11
CA VAL A 26 -14.96 3.00 -0.93
C VAL A 26 -13.73 3.03 -0.05
N LEU A 27 -12.77 2.12 -0.32
CA LEU A 27 -11.43 2.21 0.24
C LEU A 27 -10.69 3.36 -0.45
N PHE A 28 -10.50 4.47 0.25
CA PHE A 28 -9.88 5.66 -0.28
C PHE A 28 -8.44 5.79 0.22
N ARG A 29 -7.50 5.56 -0.70
CA ARG A 29 -6.07 5.49 -0.43
C ARG A 29 -5.36 6.69 -1.04
N LEU A 30 -5.37 7.79 -0.28
CA LEU A 30 -4.82 9.08 -0.71
C LEU A 30 -3.29 9.08 -0.63
N ASN A 31 -2.61 9.45 -1.72
CA ASN A 31 -1.16 9.70 -1.76
C ASN A 31 -0.32 8.60 -1.07
N ASN A 32 -0.54 7.34 -1.47
CA ASN A 32 0.16 6.18 -0.92
C ASN A 32 1.68 6.25 -1.10
N GLU A 33 2.43 5.54 -0.25
CA GLU A 33 3.90 5.42 -0.36
C GLU A 33 4.60 6.78 -0.33
N MET A 34 4.05 7.72 0.43
CA MET A 34 4.57 9.06 0.62
C MET A 34 6.01 9.12 1.16
N ASN A 35 6.47 8.03 1.79
CA ASN A 35 7.84 7.83 2.26
C ASN A 35 8.80 7.29 1.18
N GLY A 36 8.38 7.21 -0.09
CA GLY A 36 9.22 6.90 -1.24
C GLY A 36 9.83 8.14 -1.92
N ASP A 37 10.51 7.93 -3.05
CA ASP A 37 11.11 8.97 -3.89
C ASP A 37 10.64 8.89 -5.36
N TRP A 38 9.58 8.13 -5.65
CA TRP A 38 9.08 7.91 -7.01
C TRP A 38 7.82 8.70 -7.35
N CYS A 39 7.00 9.09 -6.36
CA CYS A 39 5.81 9.89 -6.60
C CYS A 39 6.10 11.38 -6.37
N THR A 40 5.56 12.25 -7.23
CA THR A 40 5.75 13.71 -7.13
C THR A 40 5.21 14.32 -5.83
N TYR A 41 4.30 13.63 -5.15
CA TYR A 41 3.75 14.01 -3.86
C TYR A 41 4.55 13.50 -2.66
N SER A 42 5.54 12.63 -2.86
CA SER A 42 6.40 12.13 -1.77
C SER A 42 7.20 13.29 -1.17
N SER A 43 7.43 13.32 0.15
CA SER A 43 8.11 14.49 0.75
C SER A 43 9.55 14.66 0.32
N TYR A 44 10.16 13.65 -0.32
CA TYR A 44 11.39 13.84 -1.07
C TYR A 44 11.33 15.06 -2.02
N TYR A 45 10.19 15.31 -2.67
CA TYR A 45 9.93 16.42 -3.59
C TYR A 45 9.16 17.61 -2.98
N THR A 46 8.52 17.44 -1.82
CA THR A 46 7.74 18.50 -1.15
C THR A 46 8.45 19.00 0.12
N SER A 47 9.62 19.61 -0.07
CA SER A 47 10.41 20.26 0.99
C SER A 47 10.93 19.33 2.11
N LYS A 48 10.84 18.00 1.96
CA LYS A 48 11.18 17.02 3.00
C LYS A 48 10.39 17.23 4.29
N ASP A 49 9.14 17.65 4.11
CA ASP A 49 8.25 18.05 5.18
C ASP A 49 7.05 17.10 5.25
N PRO A 50 7.01 16.19 6.24
CA PRO A 50 5.87 15.31 6.49
C PRO A 50 4.63 16.06 6.97
N ASP A 51 4.78 17.23 7.60
CA ASP A 51 3.65 18.00 8.12
C ASP A 51 2.78 18.54 6.98
N LEU A 52 3.38 18.82 5.82
CA LEU A 52 2.62 19.17 4.60
C LEU A 52 1.74 18.02 4.11
N PHE A 53 2.23 16.78 4.21
CA PHE A 53 1.43 15.61 3.88
C PHE A 53 0.24 15.48 4.85
N ILE A 54 0.49 15.63 6.15
CA ILE A 54 -0.56 15.59 7.18
C ILE A 54 -1.60 16.69 6.92
N ALA A 55 -1.15 17.92 6.65
CA ALA A 55 -2.04 19.04 6.34
C ALA A 55 -2.90 18.75 5.10
N LEU A 56 -2.31 18.20 4.03
CA LEU A 56 -3.04 17.82 2.82
C LEU A 56 -4.06 16.71 3.09
N TRP A 57 -3.66 15.68 3.84
CA TRP A 57 -4.54 14.58 4.20
C TRP A 57 -5.79 15.08 4.92
N ARG A 58 -5.58 15.85 6.01
CA ARG A 58 -6.68 16.40 6.82
C ARG A 58 -7.55 17.34 6.00
N TYR A 59 -6.95 18.16 5.14
CA TYR A 59 -7.68 19.06 4.25
C TYR A 59 -8.65 18.32 3.32
N VAL A 60 -8.20 17.24 2.68
CA VAL A 60 -9.05 16.42 1.81
C VAL A 60 -10.10 15.66 2.63
N TYR A 61 -9.73 15.13 3.79
CA TYR A 61 -10.67 14.50 4.72
C TYR A 61 -11.82 15.43 5.11
N GLU A 62 -11.52 16.66 5.54
CA GLU A 62 -12.53 17.66 5.93
C GLU A 62 -13.48 18.02 4.78
N ILE A 63 -13.02 18.02 3.53
CA ILE A 63 -13.89 18.24 2.37
C ILE A 63 -14.93 17.10 2.25
N PHE A 64 -14.49 15.86 2.39
CA PHE A 64 -15.38 14.70 2.34
C PHE A 64 -16.35 14.69 3.52
N GLU A 65 -15.88 15.04 4.72
CA GLU A 65 -16.70 15.18 5.92
C GLU A 65 -17.79 16.26 5.72
N LYS A 66 -17.43 17.46 5.22
CA LYS A 66 -18.39 18.54 4.92
C LYS A 66 -19.45 18.15 3.88
N VAL A 67 -19.11 17.27 2.95
CA VAL A 67 -20.05 16.73 1.96
C VAL A 67 -20.93 15.62 2.58
N GLY A 68 -20.55 15.06 3.72
CA GLY A 68 -21.19 13.92 4.37
C GLY A 68 -21.02 12.64 3.55
N ALA A 69 -19.81 12.38 3.06
CA ALA A 69 -19.46 11.17 2.32
C ALA A 69 -19.08 10.03 3.29
N ASP A 70 -20.05 9.56 4.08
CA ASP A 70 -19.84 8.59 5.17
C ASP A 70 -19.58 7.15 4.69
N ASN A 71 -19.55 6.94 3.36
CA ASN A 71 -19.24 5.66 2.73
C ASN A 71 -17.74 5.48 2.41
N VAL A 72 -16.89 6.41 2.85
CA VAL A 72 -15.44 6.37 2.62
C VAL A 72 -14.73 5.70 3.80
N ILE A 73 -13.83 4.78 3.50
CA ILE A 73 -12.91 4.14 4.44
C ILE A 73 -11.50 4.64 4.12
N TRP A 74 -10.90 5.39 5.03
CA TRP A 74 -9.62 6.06 4.83
C TRP A 74 -8.44 5.12 5.07
N VAL A 75 -7.65 4.89 4.02
CA VAL A 75 -6.52 3.94 4.03
C VAL A 75 -5.19 4.69 4.02
N TRP A 76 -4.57 4.85 5.19
CA TRP A 76 -3.23 5.45 5.30
C TRP A 76 -2.16 4.42 4.98
N ASN A 77 -1.40 4.61 3.90
CA ASN A 77 -0.54 3.57 3.35
C ASN A 77 0.88 4.08 3.05
N PRO A 78 1.85 3.82 3.95
CA PRO A 78 3.27 3.94 3.65
C PRO A 78 3.82 2.69 2.94
N HIS A 79 5.00 2.85 2.32
CA HIS A 79 5.85 1.75 1.85
C HIS A 79 6.61 1.11 3.05
N ASP A 80 6.91 -0.20 3.00
CA ASP A 80 7.56 -0.96 4.08
C ASP A 80 8.94 -0.39 4.49
N GLY A 81 9.67 0.16 3.53
CA GLY A 81 10.87 0.96 3.74
C GLY A 81 10.72 2.40 3.28
N SER A 82 11.54 3.30 3.84
CA SER A 82 11.64 4.70 3.40
C SER A 82 12.74 4.89 2.37
N PHE A 83 12.43 5.62 1.31
CA PHE A 83 13.36 5.95 0.22
C PHE A 83 13.32 7.47 0.02
N PRO A 84 14.39 8.20 0.38
CA PRO A 84 15.62 7.73 1.01
C PRO A 84 15.40 7.33 2.49
N ASP A 85 16.26 6.44 2.99
CA ASP A 85 16.21 5.93 4.37
C ASP A 85 16.86 6.91 5.37
N PHE A 86 16.15 8.00 5.64
CA PHE A 86 16.51 8.98 6.66
C PHE A 86 15.40 9.14 7.69
N LYS A 87 15.78 9.52 8.92
CA LYS A 87 14.83 9.72 10.03
C LYS A 87 13.70 10.69 9.71
N TRP A 88 13.97 11.76 8.95
CA TRP A 88 12.94 12.74 8.54
C TRP A 88 11.89 12.14 7.58
N ASN A 89 12.20 11.01 6.95
CA ASN A 89 11.33 10.32 6.00
C ASN A 89 10.69 9.06 6.59
N HIS A 90 10.79 8.83 7.90
CA HIS A 90 10.20 7.66 8.54
C HIS A 90 8.67 7.70 8.39
N ALA A 91 8.06 6.58 8.00
CA ALA A 91 6.62 6.48 7.70
C ALA A 91 5.72 7.13 8.79
N PHE A 92 6.02 6.91 10.07
CA PHE A 92 5.18 7.44 11.16
C PHE A 92 5.13 8.97 11.25
N LEU A 93 6.08 9.69 10.63
CA LEU A 93 6.02 11.16 10.58
C LEU A 93 4.91 11.67 9.66
N TYR A 94 4.36 10.80 8.80
CA TYR A 94 3.27 11.13 7.88
C TYR A 94 1.88 10.77 8.43
N TYR A 95 1.80 10.27 9.67
CA TYR A 95 0.55 9.78 10.23
C TYR A 95 -0.38 10.94 10.60
N PRO A 96 -1.59 11.05 10.02
CA PRO A 96 -2.44 12.20 10.21
C PRO A 96 -3.20 12.19 11.54
N GLY A 97 -3.17 11.09 12.29
CA GLY A 97 -3.90 10.89 13.56
C GLY A 97 -5.05 9.89 13.44
N ASP A 98 -5.41 9.27 14.55
CA ASP A 98 -6.39 8.17 14.60
C ASP A 98 -7.78 8.55 14.09
N GLU A 99 -8.17 9.81 14.24
CA GLU A 99 -9.48 10.31 13.77
C GLU A 99 -9.59 10.42 12.24
N TYR A 100 -8.47 10.34 11.52
CA TYR A 100 -8.41 10.53 10.06
C TYR A 100 -8.09 9.25 9.28
N VAL A 101 -8.02 8.10 9.97
CA VAL A 101 -7.59 6.81 9.40
C VAL A 101 -8.49 5.70 9.91
N ASP A 102 -9.05 4.92 8.99
CA ASP A 102 -9.82 3.71 9.32
C ASP A 102 -8.99 2.43 9.17
N VAL A 103 -8.03 2.42 8.24
CA VAL A 103 -7.19 1.26 7.91
C VAL A 103 -5.74 1.69 7.70
N VAL A 104 -4.81 0.94 8.28
CA VAL A 104 -3.37 1.13 8.01
C VAL A 104 -2.91 0.15 6.91
N GLY A 105 -2.40 0.71 5.82
CA GLY A 105 -1.86 0.01 4.67
C GLY A 105 -0.42 -0.46 4.86
N LEU A 106 -0.10 -1.62 4.30
CA LEU A 106 1.20 -2.29 4.39
C LEU A 106 1.71 -2.62 2.98
N THR A 107 2.15 -1.61 2.21
CA THR A 107 2.79 -1.90 0.91
C THR A 107 4.15 -2.54 1.14
N GLY A 108 4.43 -3.66 0.46
CA GLY A 108 5.75 -4.27 0.46
C GLY A 108 5.90 -5.27 -0.67
N TYR A 109 7.04 -5.27 -1.35
CA TYR A 109 7.27 -6.13 -2.52
C TYR A 109 8.50 -7.02 -2.33
N ASN A 110 8.41 -8.25 -2.83
CA ASN A 110 9.61 -8.99 -3.18
C ASN A 110 10.04 -8.56 -4.59
N THR A 111 10.92 -7.57 -4.66
CA THR A 111 11.42 -7.01 -5.93
C THR A 111 12.40 -7.93 -6.66
N GLY A 112 12.85 -9.01 -6.02
CA GLY A 112 13.78 -9.95 -6.62
C GLY A 112 15.19 -9.39 -6.70
N THR A 113 15.90 -9.65 -7.79
CA THR A 113 17.31 -9.23 -7.96
C THR A 113 17.57 -8.60 -9.33
N TYR A 114 16.58 -7.90 -9.89
CA TYR A 114 16.71 -7.31 -11.22
C TYR A 114 17.62 -6.07 -11.21
N TYR A 115 17.34 -5.10 -10.33
CA TYR A 115 18.19 -3.93 -10.17
C TYR A 115 19.29 -4.13 -9.13
N PRO A 116 20.46 -3.49 -9.30
CA PRO A 116 21.47 -3.42 -8.25
C PRO A 116 20.89 -2.86 -6.95
N GLY A 117 21.03 -3.61 -5.85
CA GLY A 117 20.51 -3.24 -4.53
C GLY A 117 19.19 -3.89 -4.16
N GLU A 118 18.44 -4.43 -5.14
CA GLU A 118 17.28 -5.27 -4.86
C GLU A 118 17.70 -6.64 -4.33
N LYS A 119 16.85 -7.21 -3.49
CA LYS A 119 17.06 -8.52 -2.90
C LYS A 119 15.76 -9.31 -2.94
N TRP A 120 15.90 -10.60 -3.20
CA TRP A 120 14.81 -11.54 -2.96
C TRP A 120 14.46 -11.57 -1.47
N ARG A 121 13.19 -11.34 -1.13
CA ARG A 121 12.68 -11.32 0.25
C ARG A 121 11.43 -12.19 0.35
N GLU A 122 11.44 -13.20 1.22
CA GLU A 122 10.25 -14.01 1.51
C GLU A 122 9.11 -13.18 2.13
N PHE A 123 7.87 -13.61 1.93
CA PHE A 123 6.69 -12.91 2.46
C PHE A 123 6.80 -12.61 3.97
N ALA A 124 7.10 -13.62 4.77
CA ALA A 124 7.27 -13.45 6.22
C ALA A 124 8.43 -12.50 6.58
N HIS A 125 9.52 -12.48 5.80
CA HIS A 125 10.61 -11.52 6.03
C HIS A 125 10.21 -10.06 5.79
N ILE A 126 9.22 -9.81 4.93
CA ILE A 126 8.65 -8.48 4.72
C ILE A 126 7.67 -8.16 5.85
N TYR A 127 6.70 -9.04 6.09
CA TYR A 127 5.54 -8.70 6.91
C TYR A 127 5.69 -8.97 8.40
N ASP A 128 6.51 -9.93 8.86
CA ASP A 128 6.70 -10.16 10.31
C ASP A 128 7.20 -8.90 11.07
N PRO A 129 8.33 -8.28 10.68
CA PRO A 129 8.82 -7.12 11.40
C PRO A 129 7.89 -5.92 11.26
N LEU A 130 7.32 -5.72 10.06
CA LEU A 130 6.39 -4.63 9.77
C LEU A 130 5.12 -4.74 10.61
N TYR A 131 4.51 -5.93 10.64
CA TYR A 131 3.30 -6.23 11.42
C TYR A 131 3.53 -6.02 12.91
N ARG A 132 4.66 -6.50 13.46
CA ARG A 132 4.99 -6.31 14.89
C ARG A 132 5.17 -4.85 15.24
N LEU A 133 5.92 -4.10 14.42
CA LEU A 133 6.14 -2.68 14.64
C LEU A 133 4.80 -1.92 14.60
N TYR A 134 3.99 -2.15 13.57
CA TYR A 134 2.75 -1.41 13.37
C TYR A 134 1.69 -1.81 14.40
N SER A 135 1.64 -3.08 14.81
CA SER A 135 0.76 -3.55 15.90
C SER A 135 1.10 -2.92 17.25
N SER A 136 2.34 -2.47 17.45
CA SER A 136 2.75 -1.81 18.70
C SER A 136 2.37 -0.32 18.78
N VAL A 137 1.92 0.26 17.66
CA VAL A 137 1.65 1.70 17.53
C VAL A 137 0.18 1.96 17.21
N PHE A 138 -0.43 1.15 16.36
CA PHE A 138 -1.79 1.36 15.89
C PHE A 138 -2.72 0.29 16.47
N GLU A 139 -3.99 0.65 16.68
CA GLU A 139 -5.08 -0.29 17.01
C GLU A 139 -5.96 -0.63 15.78
N HIS A 140 -5.82 0.13 14.68
CA HIS A 140 -6.57 -0.01 13.42
C HIS A 140 -6.41 -1.39 12.73
N PRO A 141 -7.40 -1.89 11.99
CA PRO A 141 -7.17 -3.03 11.10
C PRO A 141 -6.10 -2.70 10.03
N PHE A 142 -5.44 -3.74 9.53
CA PHE A 142 -4.42 -3.63 8.51
C PHE A 142 -4.89 -4.17 7.17
N MET A 143 -4.30 -3.63 6.10
CA MET A 143 -4.49 -4.09 4.73
C MET A 143 -3.13 -4.15 4.04
N ILE A 144 -2.80 -5.26 3.41
CA ILE A 144 -1.71 -5.28 2.42
C ILE A 144 -2.30 -4.67 1.15
N THR A 145 -2.11 -3.36 1.00
CA THR A 145 -2.71 -2.53 -0.05
C THR A 145 -2.12 -2.81 -1.41
N GLU A 146 -0.84 -3.18 -1.45
CA GLU A 146 -0.13 -3.59 -2.65
C GLU A 146 1.01 -4.53 -2.26
N PHE A 147 1.13 -5.64 -3.00
CA PHE A 147 2.27 -6.53 -2.87
C PHE A 147 2.41 -7.46 -4.07
N GLY A 148 3.58 -8.08 -4.19
CA GLY A 148 3.89 -9.03 -5.24
C GLY A 148 5.26 -9.66 -5.07
N SER A 149 5.49 -10.76 -5.79
CA SER A 149 6.79 -11.40 -5.92
C SER A 149 7.25 -11.43 -7.36
N ASN A 150 8.45 -10.90 -7.60
CA ASN A 150 9.09 -10.93 -8.91
C ASN A 150 9.39 -12.39 -9.32
N SER A 151 9.54 -12.61 -10.61
CA SER A 151 9.95 -13.91 -11.19
C SER A 151 11.46 -14.05 -11.30
N VAL A 152 12.21 -12.95 -11.12
CA VAL A 152 13.68 -12.92 -11.15
C VAL A 152 14.24 -12.91 -9.73
N GLY A 153 15.23 -13.76 -9.45
CA GLY A 153 15.99 -13.77 -8.19
C GLY A 153 15.64 -14.87 -7.21
N GLY A 154 14.63 -15.70 -7.51
CA GLY A 154 14.22 -16.82 -6.65
C GLY A 154 13.04 -17.61 -7.24
N ASP A 155 12.41 -18.44 -6.40
CA ASP A 155 11.28 -19.28 -6.78
C ASP A 155 9.95 -18.63 -6.36
N LYS A 156 9.26 -18.04 -7.33
CA LYS A 156 7.98 -17.34 -7.12
C LYS A 156 6.85 -18.29 -6.69
N VAL A 157 6.87 -19.55 -7.14
CA VAL A 157 5.87 -20.54 -6.72
C VAL A 157 6.06 -20.87 -5.25
N ALA A 158 7.30 -21.15 -4.84
CA ALA A 158 7.63 -21.38 -3.44
C ALA A 158 7.31 -20.16 -2.56
N TRP A 159 7.54 -18.94 -3.06
CA TRP A 159 7.20 -17.72 -2.35
C TRP A 159 5.68 -17.59 -2.11
N ILE A 160 4.86 -17.89 -3.12
CA ILE A 160 3.38 -17.86 -3.01
C ILE A 160 2.90 -18.91 -1.99
N GLU A 161 3.47 -20.11 -2.03
CA GLU A 161 3.17 -21.15 -1.04
C GLU A 161 3.58 -20.71 0.37
N GLY A 162 4.75 -20.08 0.52
CA GLY A 162 5.22 -19.49 1.78
C GLY A 162 4.33 -18.36 2.29
N MET A 163 3.83 -17.50 1.40
CA MET A 163 2.84 -16.48 1.73
C MET A 163 1.57 -17.10 2.33
N PHE A 164 0.96 -18.07 1.65
CA PHE A 164 -0.26 -18.72 2.15
C PHE A 164 -0.02 -19.47 3.47
N ALA A 165 1.19 -20.01 3.69
CA ALA A 165 1.54 -20.64 4.96
C ALA A 165 1.73 -19.63 6.12
N ALA A 166 1.99 -18.36 5.81
CA ALA A 166 2.32 -17.34 6.81
C ALA A 166 1.18 -16.33 7.07
N ILE A 167 0.33 -16.05 6.07
CA ILE A 167 -0.61 -14.93 6.12
C ILE A 167 -1.58 -14.96 7.31
N ASP A 168 -1.98 -16.17 7.75
CA ASP A 168 -2.88 -16.37 8.89
C ASP A 168 -2.24 -16.04 10.25
N GLN A 169 -0.92 -15.87 10.29
CA GLN A 169 -0.20 -15.44 11.49
C GLN A 169 -0.40 -13.93 11.78
N PHE A 170 -1.02 -13.19 10.85
CA PHE A 170 -1.25 -11.75 10.92
C PHE A 170 -2.74 -11.40 11.04
N PRO A 171 -3.41 -11.73 12.16
CA PRO A 171 -4.88 -11.69 12.26
C PRO A 171 -5.50 -10.30 12.12
N ARG A 172 -4.71 -9.22 12.21
CA ARG A 172 -5.17 -7.85 11.96
C ARG A 172 -5.13 -7.45 10.48
N ILE A 173 -4.44 -8.21 9.63
CA ILE A 173 -4.50 -8.04 8.17
C ILE A 173 -5.82 -8.62 7.69
N LYS A 174 -6.73 -7.77 7.20
CA LYS A 174 -8.08 -8.18 6.78
C LYS A 174 -8.22 -8.30 5.27
N VAL A 175 -7.32 -7.67 4.52
CA VAL A 175 -7.32 -7.65 3.07
C VAL A 175 -5.88 -7.68 2.59
N ALA A 176 -5.61 -8.44 1.53
CA ALA A 176 -4.35 -8.43 0.80
C ALA A 176 -4.62 -8.30 -0.70
N VAL A 177 -4.04 -7.29 -1.35
CA VAL A 177 -4.27 -6.95 -2.75
C VAL A 177 -3.01 -7.18 -3.56
N TRP A 178 -3.01 -8.25 -4.33
CA TRP A 178 -1.91 -8.58 -5.22
C TRP A 178 -1.84 -7.61 -6.40
N TRP A 179 -0.65 -7.07 -6.66
CA TRP A 179 -0.40 -6.22 -7.82
C TRP A 179 -0.13 -7.07 -9.06
N ASN A 180 -1.13 -7.22 -9.92
CA ASN A 180 -1.06 -8.09 -11.09
C ASN A 180 -0.54 -7.36 -12.35
N GLY A 181 0.73 -6.95 -12.33
CA GLY A 181 1.34 -6.18 -13.42
C GLY A 181 2.79 -6.54 -13.73
N ILE A 182 3.40 -5.73 -14.59
CA ILE A 182 4.84 -5.75 -14.88
C ILE A 182 5.36 -4.32 -14.72
N ASP A 183 6.38 -4.13 -13.89
CA ASP A 183 7.20 -2.92 -13.92
C ASP A 183 8.25 -3.08 -15.02
N TRP A 184 8.30 -2.11 -15.93
CA TRP A 184 9.23 -2.09 -17.05
C TRP A 184 10.39 -1.14 -16.75
N ASP A 185 11.60 -1.51 -17.17
CA ASP A 185 12.74 -0.60 -17.11
C ASP A 185 12.66 0.50 -18.19
N ALA A 186 13.61 1.43 -18.16
CA ALA A 186 13.68 2.52 -19.14
C ALA A 186 13.96 2.04 -20.59
N GLN A 187 14.31 0.78 -20.80
CA GLN A 187 14.53 0.13 -22.09
C GLN A 187 13.35 -0.78 -22.49
N MET A 188 12.24 -0.76 -21.74
CA MET A 188 11.08 -1.63 -21.93
C MET A 188 11.38 -3.13 -21.77
N ASN A 189 12.39 -3.49 -20.97
CA ASN A 189 12.55 -4.85 -20.48
C ASN A 189 11.67 -5.07 -19.24
N PRO A 190 11.13 -6.27 -19.03
CA PRO A 190 10.31 -6.57 -17.86
C PRO A 190 11.21 -6.68 -16.62
N ALA A 191 11.26 -5.62 -15.81
CA ALA A 191 12.11 -5.53 -14.63
C ALA A 191 11.54 -6.32 -13.45
N ARG A 192 10.24 -6.15 -13.18
CA ARG A 192 9.54 -6.87 -12.12
C ARG A 192 8.25 -7.46 -12.63
N ILE A 193 8.20 -8.80 -12.72
CA ILE A 193 7.08 -9.55 -13.29
C ILE A 193 6.22 -10.09 -12.14
N TYR A 194 5.16 -9.37 -11.80
CA TYR A 194 4.25 -9.75 -10.72
C TYR A 194 2.98 -10.46 -11.22
N ARG A 195 2.89 -10.75 -12.52
CA ARG A 195 1.72 -11.41 -13.11
C ARG A 195 1.39 -12.74 -12.43
N ILE A 196 0.13 -12.94 -12.08
CA ILE A 196 -0.40 -14.21 -11.56
C ILE A 196 -0.57 -15.24 -12.68
N ASP A 197 -0.82 -14.77 -13.90
CA ASP A 197 -1.08 -15.56 -15.10
C ASP A 197 0.17 -15.72 -15.98
N GLU A 198 1.36 -15.49 -15.41
CA GLU A 198 2.63 -15.68 -16.09
C GLU A 198 2.81 -17.11 -16.60
N ASN A 199 2.40 -18.10 -15.79
CA ASN A 199 2.37 -19.51 -16.16
C ASN A 199 1.41 -20.29 -15.27
N ASN A 200 1.07 -21.52 -15.67
CA ASN A 200 0.14 -22.38 -14.92
C ASN A 200 0.63 -22.72 -13.52
N ALA A 201 1.94 -22.84 -13.27
CA ALA A 201 2.44 -23.18 -11.93
C ALA A 201 2.16 -22.07 -10.92
N VAL A 202 2.27 -20.80 -11.32
CA VAL A 202 1.91 -19.63 -10.49
C VAL A 202 0.41 -19.60 -10.22
N LEU A 203 -0.42 -19.77 -11.27
CA LEU A 203 -1.89 -19.84 -11.10
C LEU A 203 -2.31 -20.99 -10.18
N ASP A 204 -1.73 -22.17 -10.36
CA ASP A 204 -2.04 -23.34 -9.56
C ASP A 204 -1.61 -23.15 -8.09
N ALA A 205 -0.51 -22.45 -7.83
CA ALA A 205 -0.07 -22.11 -6.48
C ALA A 205 -1.09 -21.22 -5.76
N PHE A 206 -1.58 -20.17 -6.43
CA PHE A 206 -2.67 -19.34 -5.90
C PHE A 206 -3.95 -20.13 -5.69
N ALA A 207 -4.35 -20.95 -6.65
CA ALA A 207 -5.56 -21.77 -6.56
C ALA A 207 -5.51 -22.74 -5.38
N ARG A 208 -4.36 -23.41 -5.16
CA ARG A 208 -4.14 -24.28 -3.99
C ARG A 208 -4.19 -23.49 -2.69
N GLY A 209 -3.46 -22.38 -2.60
CA GLY A 209 -3.40 -21.55 -1.41
C GLY A 209 -4.77 -21.01 -0.97
N LEU A 210 -5.53 -20.42 -1.91
CA LEU A 210 -6.87 -19.91 -1.66
C LEU A 210 -7.85 -21.01 -1.22
N LYS A 211 -7.75 -22.20 -1.82
CA LYS A 211 -8.60 -23.34 -1.43
C LYS A 211 -8.33 -23.76 0.02
N ASN A 212 -7.07 -23.79 0.43
CA ASN A 212 -6.68 -24.19 1.78
C ASN A 212 -7.09 -23.14 2.81
N HIS A 213 -6.85 -21.86 2.52
CA HIS A 213 -7.20 -20.75 3.41
C HIS A 213 -8.71 -20.63 3.64
N LYS A 214 -9.54 -20.88 2.62
CA LYS A 214 -11.02 -20.90 2.78
C LYS A 214 -11.53 -22.12 3.55
N ALA A 215 -10.74 -23.20 3.62
CA ALA A 215 -11.13 -24.40 4.36
C ALA A 215 -10.86 -24.26 5.87
N THR A 216 -10.08 -23.25 6.28
CA THR A 216 -9.72 -22.98 7.68
C THR A 216 -10.55 -21.87 8.34
N GLU A 217 -11.39 -21.16 7.58
CA GLU A 217 -12.44 -20.24 8.07
C GLU A 217 -13.75 -20.99 8.38
#